data_AF-A0A929N0L7-F1
#
_entry.id   AF-A0A929N0L7-F1
#
_cell.length_a   1.000
_cell.length_b   1.000
_cell.length_c   1.000
_cell.angle_alpha   90.00
_cell.angle_beta   90.00
_cell.angle_gamma   90.00
#
_symmetry.space_group_name_H-M   'P 1'
#
loop_
_entity.id
_entity.type
_entity.pdbx_description
1 polymer ?
#
loop_
_entity_poly.entity_id
_entity_poly.type
_entity_poly.pdbx_seq_one_letter_code
_entity_poly.pdbx_strand_id
1 'polypeptide(L)'
;EDDYEPVRRAYVAHTARMLELAGARDPEGAAGRIMAFETALAAHHRDSVSDRDPLLSDNPTPWEDLVAANPGFDWQGWADGAHLPTDSLVVNVDQPEFLRGACALWADTDLGTLKEWAAASVIDARAPVLSSAFVEENFDFHGRTLAGTEQLRPRWKRALGLIESCLGEAMGRAWVARHFPPASKERMDDLVARLLDAYGHSIRALDWMGDATKGRALDKLATFNPKIGYPPKWKDYSGLDIDPAVPLVDNLRAAASYETEREWARLGAPVDRDRWYMTPQTVNAYYNPTLNEIVFPAAILQPPFFDPGADDAVNFGAIGAVIGHEIGHGFDDQGSRFDERGNLENWWTDQDRERF
;
A
#
# COMPACT_ATOMS: atom_id res chain seq x y z
N GLU A 1 3.49 14.10 -23.15
CA GLU A 1 4.65 13.16 -23.13
C GLU A 1 6.00 13.89 -23.06
N ASP A 2 6.13 15.08 -23.64
CA ASP A 2 7.37 15.89 -23.62
C ASP A 2 7.73 16.42 -22.21
N ASP A 3 6.74 16.69 -21.36
CA ASP A 3 6.96 17.22 -20.00
C ASP A 3 7.78 16.27 -19.09
N TYR A 4 7.81 14.97 -19.41
CA TYR A 4 8.58 13.96 -18.66
C TYR A 4 9.94 13.62 -19.28
N GLU A 5 10.27 14.21 -20.44
CA GLU A 5 11.57 13.98 -21.07
C GLU A 5 12.76 14.34 -20.14
N PRO A 6 12.74 15.47 -19.40
CA PRO A 6 13.80 15.79 -18.45
C PRO A 6 13.95 14.73 -17.35
N VAL A 7 12.84 14.19 -16.86
CA VAL A 7 12.82 13.15 -15.82
C VAL A 7 13.38 11.83 -16.34
N ARG A 8 13.00 11.40 -17.56
CA ARG A 8 13.54 10.18 -18.18
C ARG A 8 15.05 10.29 -18.42
N ARG A 9 15.55 11.45 -18.87
CA ARG A 9 16.99 11.68 -19.01
C ARG A 9 17.71 11.62 -17.66
N ALA A 10 17.13 12.22 -16.63
CA ALA A 10 17.69 12.16 -15.28
C ALA A 10 17.70 10.73 -14.72
N TYR A 11 16.68 9.93 -15.02
CA TYR A 11 16.60 8.52 -14.64
C TYR A 11 17.70 7.68 -15.28
N VAL A 12 17.92 7.80 -16.59
CA VAL A 12 19.04 7.10 -17.27
C VAL A 12 20.38 7.45 -16.63
N ALA A 13 20.62 8.75 -16.40
CA ALA A 13 21.86 9.21 -15.78
C ALA A 13 22.02 8.71 -14.33
N HIS A 14 20.91 8.63 -13.58
CA HIS A 14 20.87 8.08 -12.23
C HIS A 14 21.22 6.58 -12.21
N THR A 15 20.57 5.79 -13.07
CA THR A 15 20.83 4.35 -13.20
C THR A 15 22.29 4.08 -13.60
N ALA A 16 22.85 4.87 -14.52
CA ALA A 16 24.26 4.79 -14.89
C ALA A 16 25.18 5.07 -13.69
N ARG A 17 24.93 6.12 -12.92
CA ARG A 17 25.72 6.44 -11.71
C ARG A 17 25.62 5.36 -10.64
N MET A 18 24.44 4.78 -10.43
CA MET A 18 24.26 3.66 -9.51
C MET A 18 25.07 2.42 -9.92
N LEU A 19 25.05 2.09 -11.21
CA LEU A 19 25.82 0.98 -11.77
C LEU A 19 27.33 1.24 -11.73
N GLU A 20 27.76 2.49 -11.95
CA GLU A 20 29.16 2.91 -11.82
C GLU A 20 29.65 2.74 -10.37
N LEU A 21 28.89 3.20 -9.39
CA LEU A 21 29.20 3.02 -7.96
C LEU A 21 29.29 1.54 -7.57
N ALA A 22 28.54 0.67 -8.25
CA ALA A 22 28.58 -0.78 -8.07
C ALA A 22 29.70 -1.48 -8.89
N GLY A 23 30.47 -0.75 -9.69
CA GLY A 23 31.59 -1.28 -10.48
C GLY A 23 31.18 -2.00 -11.77
N ALA A 24 30.04 -1.66 -12.35
CA ALA A 24 29.63 -2.19 -13.64
C ALA A 24 30.61 -1.77 -14.76
N ARG A 25 30.79 -2.62 -15.77
CA ARG A 25 31.76 -2.40 -16.86
C ARG A 25 31.29 -1.38 -17.90
N ASP A 26 30.00 -1.32 -18.16
CA ASP A 26 29.34 -0.42 -19.12
C ASP A 26 28.08 0.20 -18.48
N PRO A 27 28.23 1.11 -17.49
CA PRO A 27 27.09 1.67 -16.77
C PRO A 27 26.12 2.44 -17.67
N GLU A 28 26.64 3.25 -18.60
CA GLU A 28 25.84 4.07 -19.52
C GLU A 28 25.07 3.23 -20.53
N GLY A 29 25.72 2.24 -21.15
CA GLY A 29 25.04 1.35 -22.09
C GLY A 29 24.00 0.48 -21.39
N ALA A 30 24.28 0.00 -20.18
CA ALA A 30 23.33 -0.74 -19.36
C ALA A 30 22.11 0.12 -19.00
N ALA A 31 22.32 1.36 -18.55
CA ALA A 31 21.22 2.29 -18.24
C ALA A 31 20.31 2.56 -19.45
N GLY A 32 20.88 2.71 -20.65
CA GLY A 32 20.12 2.85 -21.88
C GLY A 32 19.28 1.61 -22.21
N ARG A 33 19.83 0.40 -22.05
CA ARG A 33 19.11 -0.87 -22.25
C ARG A 33 17.99 -1.05 -21.22
N ILE A 34 18.25 -0.71 -19.96
CA ILE A 34 17.26 -0.75 -18.87
C ILE A 34 16.09 0.18 -19.17
N MET A 35 16.35 1.45 -19.54
CA MET A 35 15.30 2.39 -19.89
C MET A 35 14.44 1.89 -21.07
N ALA A 36 15.07 1.29 -22.09
CA ALA A 36 14.34 0.73 -23.22
C ALA A 36 13.45 -0.44 -22.80
N PHE A 37 13.96 -1.36 -21.98
CA PHE A 37 13.19 -2.48 -21.42
C PHE A 37 12.02 -1.99 -20.56
N GLU A 38 12.26 -1.06 -19.64
CA GLU A 38 11.22 -0.50 -18.77
C GLU A 38 10.18 0.32 -19.54
N THR A 39 10.57 0.98 -20.64
CA THR A 39 9.61 1.65 -21.54
C THR A 39 8.72 0.64 -22.24
N ALA A 40 9.27 -0.46 -22.73
CA ALA A 40 8.49 -1.53 -23.36
C ALA A 40 7.55 -2.20 -22.34
N LEU A 41 8.03 -2.45 -21.12
CA LEU A 41 7.20 -2.97 -20.03
C LEU A 41 6.09 -1.99 -19.67
N ALA A 42 6.40 -0.69 -19.60
CA ALA A 42 5.43 0.35 -19.27
C ALA A 42 4.29 0.48 -20.28
N ALA A 43 4.54 0.16 -21.55
CA ALA A 43 3.50 0.15 -22.59
C ALA A 43 2.42 -0.92 -22.38
N HIS A 44 2.65 -1.88 -21.48
CA HIS A 44 1.66 -2.90 -21.09
C HIS A 44 0.87 -2.53 -19.83
N HIS A 45 1.25 -1.49 -19.08
CA HIS A 45 0.49 -1.07 -17.92
C HIS A 45 -0.84 -0.44 -18.32
N ARG A 46 -1.86 -0.71 -17.51
CA ARG A 46 -3.12 0.03 -17.55
C ARG A 46 -2.90 1.48 -17.12
N ASP A 47 -3.65 2.42 -17.68
CA ASP A 47 -3.59 3.83 -17.30
C ASP A 47 -4.17 4.05 -15.89
N SER A 48 -3.80 5.15 -15.23
CA SER A 48 -4.19 5.44 -13.85
C SER A 48 -5.70 5.61 -13.61
N VAL A 49 -6.49 5.88 -14.65
CA VAL A 49 -7.96 5.99 -14.52
C VAL A 49 -8.55 4.60 -14.47
N SER A 50 -8.18 3.75 -15.42
CA SER A 50 -8.69 2.38 -15.52
C SER A 50 -8.14 1.48 -14.41
N ASP A 51 -6.96 1.75 -13.87
CA ASP A 51 -6.35 0.99 -12.76
C ASP A 51 -7.09 1.12 -11.42
N ARG A 52 -7.93 2.15 -11.29
CA ARG A 52 -8.77 2.36 -10.10
C ARG A 52 -10.07 1.57 -10.11
N ASP A 53 -10.44 0.93 -11.22
CA ASP A 53 -11.69 0.18 -11.31
C ASP A 53 -11.53 -1.25 -10.74
N PRO A 54 -12.18 -1.58 -9.61
CA PRO A 54 -12.05 -2.87 -8.95
C PRO A 54 -12.68 -4.01 -9.75
N LEU A 55 -13.60 -3.74 -10.69
CA LEU A 55 -14.14 -4.78 -11.57
C LEU A 55 -13.13 -5.19 -12.64
N LEU A 56 -12.26 -4.27 -13.08
CA LEU A 56 -11.18 -4.62 -14.00
C LEU A 56 -10.03 -5.35 -13.31
N SER A 57 -9.89 -5.15 -12.00
CA SER A 57 -8.85 -5.77 -11.19
C SER A 57 -9.27 -7.05 -10.48
N ASP A 58 -10.57 -7.38 -10.42
CA ASP A 58 -11.07 -8.65 -9.84
C ASP A 58 -11.04 -9.79 -10.87
N ASN A 59 -9.88 -10.45 -10.98
CA ASN A 59 -9.65 -11.59 -11.87
C ASN A 59 -9.10 -12.79 -11.07
N PRO A 60 -9.93 -13.46 -10.25
CA PRO A 60 -9.53 -14.67 -9.54
C PRO A 60 -9.17 -15.77 -10.54
N THR A 61 -7.92 -16.23 -10.48
CA THR A 61 -7.32 -17.13 -11.45
C THR A 61 -6.61 -18.28 -10.72
N PRO A 62 -6.97 -19.54 -10.96
CA PRO A 62 -6.20 -20.69 -10.48
C PRO A 62 -4.74 -20.59 -10.94
N TRP A 63 -3.80 -20.97 -10.07
CA TRP A 63 -2.37 -20.86 -10.35
C TRP A 63 -1.98 -21.55 -11.66
N GLU A 64 -2.50 -22.76 -11.89
CA GLU A 64 -2.28 -23.50 -13.13
C GLU A 64 -2.76 -22.76 -14.39
N ASP A 65 -3.89 -22.05 -14.29
CA ASP A 65 -4.45 -21.27 -15.39
C ASP A 65 -3.62 -20.01 -15.65
N LEU A 66 -3.12 -19.36 -14.59
CA LEU A 66 -2.20 -18.24 -14.70
C LEU A 66 -0.94 -18.65 -15.45
N VAL A 67 -0.32 -19.77 -15.06
CA VAL A 67 0.90 -20.28 -15.70
C VAL A 67 0.64 -20.63 -17.16
N ALA A 68 -0.48 -21.29 -17.46
CA ALA A 68 -0.84 -21.66 -18.82
C ALA A 68 -1.14 -20.44 -19.72
N ALA A 69 -1.78 -19.40 -19.18
CA ALA A 69 -2.17 -18.21 -19.92
C ALA A 69 -1.02 -17.23 -20.18
N ASN A 70 0.08 -17.33 -19.43
CA ASN A 70 1.20 -16.39 -19.47
C ASN A 70 2.56 -17.10 -19.71
N PRO A 71 2.74 -17.77 -20.87
CA PRO A 71 4.01 -18.40 -21.20
C PRO A 71 5.11 -17.33 -21.41
N GLY A 72 6.37 -17.74 -21.29
CA GLY A 72 7.52 -16.85 -21.49
C GLY A 72 8.22 -16.41 -20.21
N PHE A 73 7.62 -16.70 -19.05
CA PHE A 73 8.23 -16.52 -17.74
C PHE A 73 8.31 -17.85 -16.98
N ASP A 74 9.41 -18.07 -16.26
CA ASP A 74 9.60 -19.27 -15.43
C ASP A 74 8.85 -19.13 -14.09
N TRP A 75 7.53 -19.29 -14.16
CA TRP A 75 6.63 -19.17 -13.02
C TRP A 75 6.99 -20.13 -11.88
N GLN A 76 7.41 -21.35 -12.21
CA GLN A 76 7.80 -22.32 -11.19
C GLN A 76 9.11 -21.90 -10.52
N GLY A 77 10.12 -21.53 -11.30
CA GLY A 77 11.38 -21.03 -10.75
C GLY A 77 11.20 -19.77 -9.89
N TRP A 78 10.29 -18.87 -10.29
CA TRP A 78 9.92 -17.71 -9.49
C TRP A 78 9.20 -18.09 -8.19
N ALA A 79 8.19 -18.95 -8.24
CA ALA A 79 7.45 -19.39 -7.06
C ALA A 79 8.35 -20.13 -6.07
N ASP A 80 9.23 -21.00 -6.56
CA ASP A 80 10.22 -21.72 -5.75
C ASP A 80 11.19 -20.73 -5.07
N GLY A 81 11.69 -19.76 -5.82
CA GLY A 81 12.59 -18.72 -5.32
C GLY A 81 11.93 -17.75 -4.33
N ALA A 82 10.62 -17.54 -4.45
CA ALA A 82 9.82 -16.74 -3.53
C ALA A 82 9.25 -17.54 -2.35
N HIS A 83 9.46 -18.86 -2.32
CA HIS A 83 8.84 -19.79 -1.38
C HIS A 83 7.31 -19.67 -1.31
N LEU A 84 6.67 -19.37 -2.45
CA LEU A 84 5.23 -19.22 -2.55
C LEU A 84 4.58 -20.62 -2.56
N PRO A 85 3.67 -20.95 -1.62
CA PRO A 85 2.91 -22.19 -1.71
C PRO A 85 1.89 -22.11 -2.86
N THR A 86 2.09 -22.91 -3.89
CA THR A 86 1.26 -22.90 -5.11
C THR A 86 0.14 -23.94 -5.13
N ASP A 87 0.12 -24.87 -4.17
CA ASP A 87 -0.86 -25.96 -4.14
C ASP A 87 -2.29 -25.43 -3.96
N SER A 88 -3.15 -25.67 -4.95
CA SER A 88 -4.54 -25.17 -4.99
C SER A 88 -4.66 -23.65 -4.82
N LEU A 89 -3.60 -22.92 -5.17
CA LEU A 89 -3.56 -21.47 -5.04
C LEU A 89 -4.46 -20.83 -6.10
N VAL A 90 -5.35 -19.95 -5.66
CA VAL A 90 -6.06 -19.01 -6.54
C VAL A 90 -5.50 -17.63 -6.23
N VAL A 91 -5.00 -16.95 -7.25
CA VAL A 91 -4.49 -15.58 -7.14
C VAL A 91 -5.44 -14.60 -7.83
N ASN A 92 -5.47 -13.37 -7.36
CA ASN A 92 -6.10 -12.29 -8.11
C ASN A 92 -5.08 -11.70 -9.09
N VAL A 93 -5.40 -11.64 -10.38
CA VAL A 93 -4.55 -11.01 -11.39
C VAL A 93 -5.10 -9.62 -11.71
N ASP A 94 -4.57 -8.58 -11.07
CA ASP A 94 -5.10 -7.22 -11.18
C ASP A 94 -5.12 -6.68 -12.63
N GLN A 95 -4.11 -7.05 -13.44
CA GLN A 95 -4.00 -6.63 -14.84
C GLN A 95 -3.63 -7.83 -15.73
N PRO A 96 -4.60 -8.65 -16.18
CA PRO A 96 -4.34 -9.83 -17.02
C PRO A 96 -3.63 -9.50 -18.34
N GLU A 97 -3.95 -8.35 -18.93
CA GLU A 97 -3.33 -7.82 -20.14
C GLU A 97 -1.85 -7.44 -19.94
N PHE A 98 -1.54 -6.84 -18.79
CA PHE A 98 -0.17 -6.51 -18.42
C PHE A 98 0.64 -7.79 -18.27
N LEU A 99 0.12 -8.76 -17.50
CA LEU A 99 0.85 -10.00 -17.22
C LEU A 99 1.20 -10.76 -18.50
N ARG A 100 0.24 -10.86 -19.44
CA ARG A 100 0.47 -11.52 -20.72
C ARG A 100 1.52 -10.80 -21.56
N GLY A 101 1.46 -9.46 -21.61
CA GLY A 101 2.42 -8.63 -22.33
C GLY A 101 3.82 -8.70 -21.72
N ALA A 102 3.92 -8.58 -20.40
CA ALA A 102 5.16 -8.64 -19.64
C ALA A 102 5.87 -10.00 -19.78
N CYS A 103 5.13 -11.12 -19.73
CA CYS A 103 5.72 -12.45 -19.94
C CYS A 103 6.25 -12.66 -21.36
N ALA A 104 5.54 -12.17 -22.38
CA ALA A 104 6.03 -12.20 -23.75
C ALA A 104 7.30 -11.33 -23.91
N LEU A 105 7.27 -10.11 -23.38
CA LEU A 105 8.43 -9.21 -23.40
C LEU A 105 9.62 -9.82 -22.67
N TRP A 106 9.40 -10.46 -21.51
CA TRP A 106 10.45 -11.14 -20.74
C TRP A 106 11.16 -12.22 -21.58
N ALA A 107 10.39 -13.05 -22.29
CA ALA A 107 10.93 -14.11 -23.14
C ALA A 107 11.76 -13.58 -24.31
N ASP A 108 11.35 -12.44 -24.88
CA ASP A 108 12.00 -11.83 -26.04
C ASP A 108 13.19 -10.93 -25.67
N THR A 109 13.37 -10.62 -24.38
CA THR A 109 14.44 -9.74 -23.90
C THR A 109 15.75 -10.53 -23.70
N ASP A 110 16.87 -9.95 -24.15
CA ASP A 110 18.20 -10.51 -23.89
C ASP A 110 18.43 -10.69 -22.38
N LEU A 111 18.85 -11.90 -21.98
CA LEU A 111 19.22 -12.24 -20.61
C LEU A 111 20.25 -11.25 -20.00
N GLY A 112 21.16 -10.71 -20.80
CA GLY A 112 22.09 -9.67 -20.38
C GLY A 112 21.36 -8.43 -19.87
N THR A 113 20.36 -7.95 -20.61
CA THR A 113 19.52 -6.80 -20.23
C THR A 113 18.69 -7.12 -18.99
N LEU A 114 18.09 -8.31 -18.91
CA LEU A 114 17.34 -8.74 -17.71
C LEU A 114 18.21 -8.77 -16.45
N LYS A 115 19.46 -9.23 -16.56
CA LYS A 115 20.42 -9.22 -15.44
C LYS A 115 20.83 -7.81 -15.04
N GLU A 116 21.03 -6.92 -16.01
CA GLU A 116 21.33 -5.50 -15.75
C GLU A 116 20.17 -4.81 -15.04
N TRP A 117 18.94 -5.00 -15.53
CA TRP A 117 17.72 -4.48 -14.91
C TRP A 117 17.53 -5.00 -13.48
N ALA A 118 17.66 -6.30 -13.26
CA ALA A 118 17.56 -6.89 -11.92
C ALA A 118 18.66 -6.38 -10.97
N ALA A 119 19.90 -6.25 -11.45
CA ALA A 119 21.00 -5.72 -10.65
C ALA A 119 20.78 -4.24 -10.28
N ALA A 120 20.38 -3.40 -11.25
CA ALA A 120 20.07 -2.00 -11.01
C ALA A 120 18.91 -1.84 -10.00
N SER A 121 17.86 -2.65 -10.13
CA SER A 121 16.72 -2.67 -9.21
C SER A 121 17.14 -3.00 -7.77
N VAL A 122 18.01 -4.00 -7.60
CA VAL A 122 18.54 -4.37 -6.27
C VAL A 122 19.45 -3.28 -5.71
N ILE A 123 20.30 -2.66 -6.55
CA ILE A 123 21.20 -1.58 -6.11
C ILE A 123 20.37 -0.39 -5.63
N ASP A 124 19.41 0.06 -6.42
CA ASP A 124 18.59 1.22 -6.07
C ASP A 124 17.76 0.97 -4.81
N ALA A 125 17.11 -0.19 -4.72
CA ALA A 125 16.32 -0.59 -3.53
C ALA A 125 17.16 -0.71 -2.23
N ARG A 126 18.49 -0.81 -2.33
CA ARG A 126 19.40 -0.90 -1.18
C ARG A 126 20.23 0.37 -0.97
N ALA A 127 20.32 1.25 -1.97
CA ALA A 127 21.12 2.46 -1.91
C ALA A 127 20.91 3.33 -0.66
N PRO A 128 19.69 3.51 -0.11
CA PRO A 128 19.47 4.32 1.10
C PRO A 128 20.21 3.84 2.36
N VAL A 129 20.72 2.60 2.37
CA VAL A 129 21.40 1.97 3.51
C VAL A 129 22.85 1.56 3.22
N LEU A 130 23.39 1.95 2.05
CA LEU A 130 24.78 1.71 1.67
C LEU A 130 25.69 2.89 2.07
N SER A 131 26.84 3.03 1.41
CA SER A 131 27.76 4.15 1.64
C SER A 131 27.13 5.50 1.23
N SER A 132 27.73 6.60 1.69
CA SER A 132 27.21 7.94 1.40
C SER A 132 27.05 8.24 -0.08
N ALA A 133 27.91 7.70 -0.95
CA ALA A 133 27.81 7.92 -2.39
C ALA A 133 26.50 7.35 -2.98
N PHE A 134 26.12 6.13 -2.59
CA PHE A 134 24.84 5.54 -2.99
C PHE A 134 23.65 6.31 -2.41
N VAL A 135 23.74 6.69 -1.13
CA VAL A 135 22.66 7.42 -0.45
C VAL A 135 22.39 8.78 -1.09
N GLU A 136 23.45 9.54 -1.39
CA GLU A 136 23.31 10.83 -2.06
C GLU A 136 22.78 10.62 -3.48
N GLU A 137 23.35 9.72 -4.29
CA GLU A 137 22.84 9.48 -5.65
C GLU A 137 21.36 9.06 -5.68
N ASN A 138 20.92 8.20 -4.76
CA ASN A 138 19.51 7.83 -4.64
C ASN A 138 18.65 9.04 -4.29
N PHE A 139 19.12 9.90 -3.37
CA PHE A 139 18.43 11.11 -2.97
C PHE A 139 18.39 12.18 -4.07
N ASP A 140 19.46 12.31 -4.87
CA ASP A 140 19.55 13.24 -5.99
C ASP A 140 18.43 12.98 -7.01
N PHE A 141 18.15 11.71 -7.32
CA PHE A 141 17.06 11.35 -8.21
C PHE A 141 15.70 11.33 -7.50
N HIS A 142 15.49 10.45 -6.52
CA HIS A 142 14.18 10.25 -5.89
C HIS A 142 13.73 11.44 -5.03
N GLY A 143 14.67 12.08 -4.32
CA GLY A 143 14.39 13.20 -3.44
C GLY A 143 14.34 14.53 -4.18
N ARG A 144 15.44 14.93 -4.84
CA ARG A 144 15.53 16.23 -5.51
C ARG A 144 14.80 16.25 -6.84
N THR A 145 15.07 15.30 -7.74
CA THR A 145 14.53 15.33 -9.10
C THR A 145 13.04 15.01 -9.14
N LEU A 146 12.59 13.93 -8.50
CA LEU A 146 11.18 13.52 -8.53
C LEU A 146 10.31 14.29 -7.52
N ALA A 147 10.81 14.49 -6.30
CA ALA A 147 10.00 15.04 -5.20
C ALA A 147 10.32 16.50 -4.84
N GLY A 148 11.29 17.16 -5.50
CA GLY A 148 11.67 18.54 -5.21
C GLY A 148 12.25 18.79 -3.82
N THR A 149 12.64 17.73 -3.09
CA THR A 149 13.16 17.82 -1.72
C THR A 149 14.60 18.31 -1.74
N GLU A 150 14.89 19.47 -1.16
CA GLU A 150 16.21 20.09 -1.27
C GLU A 150 17.34 19.34 -0.53
N GLN A 151 17.04 18.78 0.64
CA GLN A 151 18.04 18.22 1.56
C GLN A 151 17.68 16.85 2.09
N LEU A 152 18.69 15.99 2.19
CA LEU A 152 18.54 14.66 2.75
C LEU A 152 18.16 14.75 4.22
N ARG A 153 17.17 13.96 4.64
CA ARG A 153 16.74 13.91 6.04
C ARG A 153 17.92 13.52 6.96
N PRO A 154 18.03 14.14 8.15
CA PRO A 154 19.01 13.74 9.16
C PRO A 154 19.00 12.23 9.41
N ARG A 155 20.16 11.65 9.65
CA ARG A 155 20.35 10.19 9.73
C ARG A 155 19.40 9.52 10.72
N TRP A 156 19.15 10.14 11.87
CA TRP A 156 18.25 9.58 12.89
C TRP A 156 16.80 9.47 12.40
N LYS A 157 16.31 10.39 11.56
CA LYS A 157 14.96 10.30 10.97
C LYS A 157 14.87 9.17 9.96
N ARG A 158 15.94 8.94 9.18
CA ARG A 158 16.02 7.81 8.24
C ARG A 158 16.08 6.48 8.98
N ALA A 159 16.86 6.41 10.06
CA ALA A 159 16.89 5.24 10.93
C ALA A 159 15.53 4.95 11.57
N LEU A 160 14.79 5.99 11.97
CA LEU A 160 13.42 5.83 12.47
C LEU A 160 12.48 5.24 11.41
N GLY A 161 12.53 5.74 10.18
CA GLY A 161 11.76 5.18 9.08
C GLY A 161 12.11 3.71 8.79
N LEU A 162 13.37 3.34 8.93
CA LEU A 162 13.80 1.94 8.78
C LEU A 162 13.21 1.04 9.87
N ILE A 163 13.25 1.50 11.12
CA ILE A 163 12.63 0.78 12.25
C ILE A 163 11.12 0.67 12.03
N GLU A 164 10.47 1.72 11.54
CA GLU A 164 9.04 1.72 11.22
C GLU A 164 8.71 0.69 10.14
N SER A 165 9.52 0.57 9.08
CA SER A 165 9.31 -0.42 8.00
C SER A 165 9.50 -1.87 8.46
N CYS A 166 10.42 -2.15 9.38
CA CYS A 166 10.71 -3.54 9.81
C CYS A 166 9.96 -3.94 11.09
N LEU A 167 9.82 -3.01 12.03
CA LEU A 167 9.37 -3.23 13.41
C LEU A 167 8.27 -2.23 13.82
N GLY A 168 7.48 -1.76 12.85
CA GLY A 168 6.51 -0.69 13.04
C GLY A 168 5.51 -0.90 14.18
N GLU A 169 4.98 -2.10 14.36
CA GLU A 169 4.05 -2.39 15.46
C GLU A 169 4.75 -2.47 16.82
N ALA A 170 6.00 -2.97 16.88
CA ALA A 170 6.78 -2.96 18.12
C ALA A 170 7.10 -1.52 18.56
N MET A 171 7.47 -0.66 17.60
CA MET A 171 7.62 0.78 17.84
C MET A 171 6.29 1.42 18.27
N GLY A 172 5.19 1.07 17.61
CA GLY A 172 3.86 1.60 17.92
C GLY A 172 3.39 1.24 19.32
N ARG A 173 3.61 0.00 19.76
CA ARG A 173 3.34 -0.42 21.14
C ARG A 173 4.07 0.45 22.16
N ALA A 174 5.36 0.72 21.91
CA ALA A 174 6.17 1.56 22.78
C ALA A 174 5.76 3.06 22.72
N TRP A 175 5.25 3.53 21.58
CA TRP A 175 4.75 4.89 21.39
C TRP A 175 3.42 5.10 22.12
N VAL A 176 2.44 4.21 21.90
CA VAL A 176 1.11 4.24 22.52
C VAL A 176 1.22 4.26 24.04
N ALA A 177 2.07 3.40 24.61
CA ALA A 177 2.29 3.33 26.06
C ALA A 177 2.77 4.65 26.68
N ARG A 178 3.38 5.54 25.89
CA ARG A 178 3.91 6.83 26.35
C ARG A 178 3.01 8.01 25.99
N HIS A 179 2.31 7.95 24.87
CA HIS A 179 1.73 9.13 24.22
C HIS A 179 0.22 9.07 24.02
N PHE A 180 -0.44 7.91 24.20
CA PHE A 180 -1.87 7.78 23.93
C PHE A 180 -2.66 7.45 25.21
N PRO A 181 -3.36 8.43 25.80
CA PRO A 181 -4.16 8.19 27.00
C PRO A 181 -5.47 7.44 26.66
N PRO A 182 -5.92 6.47 27.48
CA PRO A 182 -7.16 5.73 27.23
C PRO A 182 -8.40 6.61 27.04
N ALA A 183 -8.48 7.75 27.72
CA ALA A 183 -9.60 8.69 27.61
C ALA A 183 -9.77 9.28 26.20
N SER A 184 -8.69 9.38 25.40
CA SER A 184 -8.79 9.81 24.00
C SER A 184 -9.56 8.82 23.15
N LYS A 185 -9.42 7.52 23.44
CA LYS A 185 -10.15 6.47 22.73
C LYS A 185 -11.65 6.56 23.00
N GLU A 186 -12.06 6.68 24.26
CA GLU A 186 -13.48 6.76 24.64
C GLU A 186 -14.20 7.94 23.97
N ARG A 187 -13.56 9.12 23.94
CA ARG A 187 -14.12 10.29 23.26
C ARG A 187 -14.17 10.15 21.75
N MET A 188 -13.19 9.46 21.16
CA MET A 188 -13.21 9.17 19.72
C MET A 188 -14.30 8.15 19.37
N ASP A 189 -14.54 7.14 20.22
CA ASP A 189 -15.63 6.18 20.03
C ASP A 189 -17.00 6.90 20.01
N ASP A 190 -17.23 7.88 20.91
CA ASP A 190 -18.45 8.71 20.91
C ASP A 190 -18.58 9.60 19.66
N LEU A 191 -17.50 10.26 19.21
CA LEU A 191 -17.53 11.07 17.99
C LEU A 191 -17.85 10.25 16.75
N VAL A 192 -17.26 9.06 16.60
CA VAL A 192 -17.54 8.16 15.49
C VAL A 192 -19.00 7.71 15.52
N ALA A 193 -19.53 7.34 16.69
CA ALA A 193 -20.93 6.93 16.82
C ALA A 193 -21.90 8.05 16.40
N ARG A 194 -21.63 9.30 16.79
CA ARG A 194 -22.45 10.46 16.41
C ARG A 194 -22.39 10.73 14.90
N LEU A 195 -21.24 10.55 14.26
CA LEU A 195 -21.11 10.75 12.81
C LEU A 195 -21.73 9.62 11.99
N LEU A 196 -21.65 8.38 12.46
CA LEU A 196 -22.41 7.27 11.86
C LEU A 196 -23.92 7.53 11.94
N ASP A 197 -24.43 8.00 13.08
CA ASP A 197 -25.85 8.38 13.21
C ASP A 197 -26.24 9.54 12.26
N ALA A 198 -25.39 10.57 12.15
CA ALA A 198 -25.60 11.68 11.21
C ALA A 198 -25.62 11.21 9.74
N TYR A 199 -24.73 10.30 9.34
CA TYR A 199 -24.75 9.67 8.02
C TYR A 199 -26.06 8.90 7.79
N GLY A 200 -26.52 8.15 8.78
CA GLY A 200 -27.79 7.42 8.70
C GLY A 200 -28.99 8.35 8.51
N HIS A 201 -29.01 9.50 9.19
CA HIS A 201 -30.01 10.54 8.95
C HIS A 201 -29.94 11.11 7.53
N SER A 202 -28.73 11.41 7.05
CA SER A 202 -28.50 11.92 5.69
C SER A 202 -28.99 10.94 4.62
N ILE A 203 -28.61 9.66 4.71
CA ILE A 203 -29.00 8.60 3.75
C ILE A 203 -30.52 8.49 3.65
N ARG A 204 -31.24 8.50 4.78
CA ARG A 204 -32.72 8.42 4.79
C ARG A 204 -33.37 9.60 4.06
N ALA A 205 -32.75 10.78 4.15
CA ALA A 205 -33.24 12.02 3.56
C ALA A 205 -32.85 12.24 2.08
N LEU A 206 -32.07 11.34 1.46
CA LEU A 206 -31.66 11.50 0.05
C LEU A 206 -32.84 11.31 -0.92
N ASP A 207 -33.32 12.39 -1.55
CA ASP A 207 -34.45 12.33 -2.48
C ASP A 207 -34.13 11.64 -3.81
N TRP A 208 -32.85 11.55 -4.18
CA TRP A 208 -32.42 10.96 -5.44
C TRP A 208 -32.28 9.43 -5.39
N MET A 209 -32.29 8.82 -4.20
CA MET A 209 -32.04 7.39 -4.02
C MET A 209 -33.31 6.65 -3.56
N GLY A 210 -33.65 5.55 -4.24
CA GLY A 210 -34.81 4.72 -3.89
C GLY A 210 -34.68 4.00 -2.55
N ASP A 211 -35.82 3.60 -1.96
CA ASP A 211 -35.87 2.96 -0.63
C ASP A 211 -35.08 1.65 -0.56
N ALA A 212 -35.01 0.88 -1.66
CA ALA A 212 -34.23 -0.36 -1.71
C ALA A 212 -32.73 -0.10 -1.54
N THR A 213 -32.18 0.85 -2.31
CA THR A 213 -30.76 1.22 -2.25
C THR A 213 -30.43 1.93 -0.93
N LYS A 214 -31.34 2.76 -0.40
CA LYS A 214 -31.25 3.31 0.97
C LYS A 214 -31.16 2.22 2.03
N GLY A 215 -31.98 1.17 1.93
CA GLY A 215 -31.92 0.01 2.82
C GLY A 215 -30.53 -0.61 2.83
N ARG A 216 -29.98 -0.94 1.65
CA ARG A 216 -28.62 -1.52 1.52
C ARG A 216 -27.52 -0.58 2.01
N ALA A 217 -27.62 0.72 1.74
CA ALA A 217 -26.67 1.71 2.24
C ALA A 217 -26.68 1.79 3.77
N LEU A 218 -27.86 1.70 4.40
CA LEU A 218 -28.00 1.66 5.86
C LEU A 218 -27.49 0.34 6.46
N ASP A 219 -27.74 -0.80 5.80
CA ASP A 219 -27.18 -2.09 6.21
C ASP A 219 -25.64 -2.04 6.19
N LYS A 220 -25.05 -1.47 5.13
CA LYS A 220 -23.61 -1.25 5.04
C LYS A 220 -23.11 -0.33 6.15
N LEU A 221 -23.78 0.80 6.39
CA LEU A 221 -23.42 1.73 7.46
C LEU A 221 -23.45 1.06 8.84
N ALA A 222 -24.42 0.17 9.07
CA ALA A 222 -24.59 -0.54 10.34
C ALA A 222 -23.49 -1.58 10.63
N THR A 223 -22.77 -2.05 9.62
CA THR A 223 -21.67 -3.01 9.78
C THR A 223 -20.28 -2.37 9.73
N PHE A 224 -20.18 -1.03 9.66
CA PHE A 224 -18.89 -0.36 9.78
C PHE A 224 -18.19 -0.80 11.06
N ASN A 225 -16.89 -1.10 10.94
CA ASN A 225 -16.05 -1.53 12.04
C ASN A 225 -15.01 -0.46 12.38
N PRO A 226 -15.26 0.44 13.35
CA PRO A 226 -14.28 1.45 13.74
C PRO A 226 -13.12 0.86 14.54
N LYS A 227 -11.89 1.15 14.10
CA LYS A 227 -10.65 0.80 14.80
C LYS A 227 -9.92 2.07 15.23
N ILE A 228 -9.73 2.25 16.53
CA ILE A 228 -9.28 3.52 17.10
C ILE A 228 -8.04 3.32 17.97
N GLY A 229 -7.00 4.10 17.71
CA GLY A 229 -5.74 4.13 18.45
C GLY A 229 -4.75 3.06 17.99
N TYR A 230 -5.00 1.80 18.34
CA TYR A 230 -4.04 0.71 18.18
C TYR A 230 -4.70 -0.68 18.11
N PRO A 231 -4.03 -1.69 17.54
CA PRO A 231 -4.59 -3.03 17.42
C PRO A 231 -4.78 -3.73 18.78
N PRO A 232 -5.81 -4.57 18.95
CA PRO A 232 -6.01 -5.33 20.18
C PRO A 232 -4.94 -6.42 20.38
N LYS A 233 -4.31 -6.87 19.29
CA LYS A 233 -3.25 -7.86 19.25
C LYS A 233 -2.05 -7.30 18.49
N TRP A 234 -0.88 -7.37 19.10
CA TRP A 234 0.38 -6.96 18.48
C TRP A 234 0.97 -8.08 17.63
N LYS A 235 1.62 -7.71 16.52
CA LYS A 235 2.45 -8.62 15.72
C LYS A 235 3.52 -9.29 16.60
N ASP A 236 3.69 -10.59 16.39
CA ASP A 236 4.70 -11.39 17.06
C ASP A 236 6.00 -11.42 16.24
N TYR A 237 7.04 -10.76 16.74
CA TYR A 237 8.36 -10.69 16.11
C TYR A 237 9.32 -11.80 16.60
N SER A 238 8.83 -12.82 17.30
CA SER A 238 9.68 -13.89 17.84
C SER A 238 10.49 -14.66 16.79
N GLY A 239 9.98 -14.73 15.55
CA GLY A 239 10.67 -15.35 14.40
C GLY A 239 11.64 -14.43 13.66
N LEU A 240 11.78 -13.16 14.05
CA LEU A 240 12.69 -12.21 13.41
C LEU A 240 13.98 -12.08 14.22
N ASP A 241 15.09 -12.55 13.65
CA ASP A 241 16.42 -12.38 14.21
C ASP A 241 17.13 -11.16 13.59
N ILE A 242 17.60 -10.26 14.45
CA ILE A 242 18.33 -9.04 14.07
C ILE A 242 19.65 -9.02 14.84
N ASP A 243 20.76 -9.11 14.13
CA ASP A 243 22.09 -9.15 14.71
C ASP A 243 22.82 -7.81 14.51
N PRO A 244 23.15 -7.05 15.57
CA PRO A 244 23.91 -5.81 15.43
C PRO A 244 25.35 -6.01 14.93
N ALA A 245 25.87 -7.25 14.90
CA ALA A 245 27.20 -7.58 14.42
C ALA A 245 27.28 -7.80 12.89
N VAL A 246 26.15 -7.99 12.20
CA VAL A 246 26.13 -8.17 10.74
C VAL A 246 25.90 -6.84 9.99
N PRO A 247 26.27 -6.75 8.69
CA PRO A 247 25.91 -5.61 7.86
C PRO A 247 24.41 -5.31 7.89
N LEU A 248 24.05 -4.02 7.90
CA LEU A 248 22.65 -3.59 7.94
C LEU A 248 21.80 -4.21 6.82
N VAL A 249 22.37 -4.38 5.63
CA VAL A 249 21.69 -5.00 4.49
C VAL A 249 21.26 -6.45 4.75
N ASP A 250 21.97 -7.18 5.61
CA ASP A 250 21.64 -8.56 5.95
C ASP A 250 20.48 -8.61 6.95
N ASN A 251 20.44 -7.69 7.92
CA ASN A 251 19.27 -7.52 8.80
C ASN A 251 18.02 -7.14 8.01
N LEU A 252 18.15 -6.34 6.95
CA LEU A 252 17.00 -6.00 6.09
C LEU A 252 16.54 -7.16 5.23
N ARG A 253 17.45 -8.04 4.79
CA ARG A 253 17.07 -9.29 4.13
C ARG A 253 16.31 -10.20 5.09
N ALA A 254 16.81 -10.36 6.32
CA ALA A 254 16.13 -11.14 7.36
C ALA A 254 14.72 -10.59 7.65
N ALA A 255 14.57 -9.26 7.81
CA ALA A 255 13.28 -8.62 8.00
C ALA A 255 12.33 -8.82 6.81
N ALA A 256 12.82 -8.71 5.58
CA ALA A 256 12.02 -8.94 4.37
C ALA A 256 11.57 -10.41 4.26
N SER A 257 12.47 -11.37 4.49
CA SER A 257 12.16 -12.80 4.48
C SER A 257 11.12 -13.16 5.54
N TYR A 258 11.30 -12.70 6.79
CA TYR A 258 10.32 -12.88 7.86
C TYR A 258 8.94 -12.35 7.47
N GLU A 259 8.88 -11.16 6.84
CA GLU A 259 7.59 -10.60 6.43
C GLU A 259 6.95 -11.37 5.28
N THR A 260 7.74 -11.79 4.28
CA THR A 260 7.25 -12.65 3.19
C THR A 260 6.67 -13.96 3.73
N GLU A 261 7.40 -14.66 4.61
CA GLU A 261 6.92 -15.90 5.23
C GLU A 261 5.64 -15.69 6.04
N ARG A 262 5.57 -14.59 6.79
CA ARG A 262 4.37 -14.21 7.54
C ARG A 262 3.18 -13.97 6.62
N GLU A 263 3.36 -13.30 5.49
CA GLU A 263 2.28 -13.06 4.52
C GLU A 263 1.86 -14.35 3.81
N TRP A 264 2.80 -15.23 3.45
CA TRP A 264 2.51 -16.57 2.90
C TRP A 264 1.76 -17.47 3.88
N ALA A 265 2.09 -17.41 5.17
CA ALA A 265 1.38 -18.16 6.21
C ALA A 265 -0.10 -17.77 6.36
N ARG A 266 -0.55 -16.67 5.73
CA ARG A 266 -1.96 -16.26 5.70
C ARG A 266 -2.75 -16.95 4.60
N LEU A 267 -2.09 -17.52 3.60
CA LEU A 267 -2.77 -18.23 2.51
C LEU A 267 -3.50 -19.45 3.08
N GLY A 268 -4.79 -19.57 2.76
CA GLY A 268 -5.68 -20.62 3.30
C GLY A 268 -6.12 -20.42 4.76
N ALA A 269 -5.64 -19.40 5.47
CA ALA A 269 -6.11 -19.05 6.80
C ALA A 269 -7.33 -18.12 6.75
N PRO A 270 -8.20 -18.10 7.78
CA PRO A 270 -9.27 -17.11 7.88
C PRO A 270 -8.70 -15.68 7.90
N VAL A 271 -9.46 -14.74 7.34
CA VAL A 271 -9.11 -13.32 7.36
C VAL A 271 -9.05 -12.82 8.82
N ASP A 272 -7.89 -12.33 9.23
CA ASP A 272 -7.69 -11.68 10.53
C ASP A 272 -8.30 -10.27 10.51
N ARG A 273 -9.52 -10.15 11.05
CA ARG A 273 -10.26 -8.88 11.14
C ARG A 273 -9.71 -7.93 12.21
N ASP A 274 -8.79 -8.38 13.07
CA ASP A 274 -8.14 -7.52 14.08
C ASP A 274 -6.86 -6.87 13.55
N ARG A 275 -6.36 -7.27 12.37
CA ARG A 275 -5.16 -6.72 11.74
C ARG A 275 -5.36 -5.26 11.32
N TRP A 276 -4.31 -4.46 11.44
CA TRP A 276 -4.26 -3.08 10.95
C TRP A 276 -3.33 -2.95 9.75
N TYR A 277 -3.61 -1.98 8.87
CA TYR A 277 -2.76 -1.64 7.72
C TYR A 277 -1.90 -0.38 7.96
N MET A 278 -2.13 0.32 9.08
CA MET A 278 -1.30 1.42 9.54
C MET A 278 -0.84 1.18 10.98
N THR A 279 0.36 1.66 11.30
CA THR A 279 0.87 1.59 12.67
C THR A 279 0.26 2.69 13.54
N PRO A 280 0.16 2.50 14.87
CA PRO A 280 -0.44 3.50 15.76
C PRO A 280 0.20 4.90 15.70
N GLN A 281 1.50 4.99 15.39
CA GLN A 281 2.25 6.24 15.29
C GLN A 281 2.09 6.96 13.93
N THR A 282 1.38 6.37 12.98
CA THR A 282 1.12 6.99 11.67
C THR A 282 0.11 8.13 11.82
N VAL A 283 0.43 9.33 11.31
CA VAL A 283 -0.51 10.46 11.29
C VAL A 283 -1.32 10.41 10.00
N ASN A 284 -2.30 9.52 9.96
CA ASN A 284 -3.21 9.34 8.84
C ASN A 284 -4.48 8.60 9.32
N ALA A 285 -5.44 8.36 8.43
CA ALA A 285 -6.59 7.49 8.63
C ALA A 285 -6.83 6.67 7.35
N TYR A 286 -7.67 5.62 7.42
CA TYR A 286 -8.07 4.88 6.22
C TYR A 286 -9.43 4.21 6.34
N TYR A 287 -10.05 3.97 5.19
CA TYR A 287 -11.13 3.02 4.97
C TYR A 287 -10.60 1.79 4.22
N ASN A 288 -11.05 0.60 4.62
CA ASN A 288 -10.82 -0.63 3.85
C ASN A 288 -12.17 -1.25 3.41
N PRO A 289 -12.45 -1.30 2.10
CA PRO A 289 -13.72 -1.83 1.58
C PRO A 289 -13.94 -3.31 1.90
N THR A 290 -12.90 -4.14 1.82
CA THR A 290 -13.00 -5.60 2.00
C THR A 290 -13.29 -6.04 3.43
N LEU A 291 -13.09 -5.15 4.40
CA LEU A 291 -13.40 -5.39 5.81
C LEU A 291 -14.54 -4.49 6.33
N ASN A 292 -14.99 -3.55 5.50
CA ASN A 292 -15.90 -2.45 5.84
C ASN A 292 -15.49 -1.76 7.16
N GLU A 293 -14.23 -1.32 7.24
CA GLU A 293 -13.64 -0.74 8.45
C GLU A 293 -13.08 0.66 8.22
N ILE A 294 -13.18 1.50 9.24
CA ILE A 294 -12.56 2.83 9.31
C ILE A 294 -11.56 2.85 10.45
N VAL A 295 -10.36 3.34 10.20
CA VAL A 295 -9.23 3.16 11.11
C VAL A 295 -8.52 4.47 11.37
N PHE A 296 -8.35 4.79 12.66
CA PHE A 296 -7.75 6.03 13.15
C PHE A 296 -6.58 5.69 14.09
N PRO A 297 -5.35 5.56 13.58
CA PRO A 297 -4.13 5.47 14.37
C PRO A 297 -4.02 6.49 15.51
N ALA A 298 -3.43 6.09 16.63
CA ALA A 298 -3.30 6.92 17.82
C ALA A 298 -2.66 8.30 17.55
N ALA A 299 -1.72 8.39 16.62
CA ALA A 299 -1.02 9.63 16.31
C ALA A 299 -1.82 10.62 15.45
N ILE A 300 -2.95 10.26 14.83
CA ILE A 300 -3.87 11.27 14.27
C ILE A 300 -4.73 11.91 15.38
N LEU A 301 -4.87 11.25 16.54
CA LEU A 301 -5.70 11.68 17.66
C LEU A 301 -4.96 12.64 18.60
N GLN A 302 -4.39 13.69 18.01
CA GLN A 302 -3.69 14.77 18.68
C GLN A 302 -3.94 16.11 17.97
N PRO A 303 -3.63 17.26 18.59
CA PRO A 303 -3.76 18.55 17.92
C PRO A 303 -2.93 18.61 16.62
N PRO A 304 -3.43 19.27 15.56
CA PRO A 304 -4.65 20.08 15.53
C PRO A 304 -5.94 19.29 15.25
N PHE A 305 -5.87 17.98 15.03
CA PHE A 305 -7.05 17.19 14.65
C PHE A 305 -7.98 16.92 15.83
N PHE A 306 -7.40 16.55 16.97
CA PHE A 306 -8.18 16.14 18.13
C PHE A 306 -7.54 16.64 19.43
N ASP A 307 -8.34 17.29 20.26
CA ASP A 307 -7.99 17.67 21.62
C ASP A 307 -9.16 17.32 22.57
N PRO A 308 -8.98 16.36 23.50
CA PRO A 308 -9.99 16.09 24.52
C PRO A 308 -10.34 17.33 25.36
N GLY A 309 -9.46 18.30 25.52
CA GLY A 309 -9.73 19.52 26.28
C GLY A 309 -10.48 20.60 25.51
N ALA A 310 -10.59 20.49 24.18
CA ALA A 310 -11.16 21.52 23.33
C ALA A 310 -12.70 21.48 23.28
N ASP A 311 -13.28 22.58 22.81
CA ASP A 311 -14.70 22.65 22.44
C ASP A 311 -15.02 21.63 21.34
N ASP A 312 -16.18 20.96 21.44
CA ASP A 312 -16.58 19.93 20.49
C ASP A 312 -16.59 20.44 19.05
N ALA A 313 -16.92 21.72 18.81
CA ALA A 313 -16.92 22.28 17.44
C ALA A 313 -15.54 22.22 16.79
N VAL A 314 -14.45 22.35 17.56
CA VAL A 314 -13.08 22.19 17.05
C VAL A 314 -12.85 20.76 16.60
N ASN A 315 -13.22 19.79 17.45
CA ASN A 315 -13.05 18.37 17.14
C ASN A 315 -13.94 17.95 15.96
N PHE A 316 -15.19 18.41 15.87
CA PHE A 316 -16.07 18.14 14.72
C PHE A 316 -15.54 18.74 13.42
N GLY A 317 -15.01 19.96 13.46
CA GLY A 317 -14.44 20.63 12.28
C GLY A 317 -13.12 20.02 11.80
N ALA A 318 -12.38 19.35 12.69
CA ALA A 318 -11.10 18.74 12.38
C ALA A 318 -11.21 17.21 12.28
N ILE A 319 -11.01 16.45 13.37
CA ILE A 319 -11.10 14.98 13.31
C ILE A 319 -12.49 14.48 12.87
N GLY A 320 -13.56 15.22 13.16
CA GLY A 320 -14.91 14.88 12.70
C GLY A 320 -15.03 14.90 11.17
N ALA A 321 -14.41 15.87 10.50
CA ALA A 321 -14.35 15.90 9.04
C ALA A 321 -13.55 14.71 8.48
N VAL A 322 -12.47 14.30 9.16
CA VAL A 322 -11.69 13.11 8.79
C VAL A 322 -12.50 11.83 8.99
N ILE A 323 -13.25 11.69 10.09
CA ILE A 323 -14.15 10.55 10.30
C ILE A 323 -15.21 10.50 9.18
N GLY A 324 -15.82 11.64 8.85
CA GLY A 324 -16.78 11.73 7.75
C GLY A 324 -16.15 11.34 6.40
N HIS A 325 -14.90 11.74 6.15
CA HIS A 325 -14.16 11.35 4.95
C HIS A 325 -14.00 9.83 4.86
N GLU A 326 -13.55 9.16 5.92
CA GLU A 326 -13.39 7.70 5.92
C GLU A 326 -14.72 6.95 5.82
N ILE A 327 -15.81 7.46 6.41
CA ILE A 327 -17.15 6.89 6.21
C ILE A 327 -17.58 7.08 4.73
N GLY A 328 -17.30 8.25 4.16
CA GLY A 328 -17.58 8.59 2.78
C GLY A 328 -16.91 7.66 1.78
N HIS A 329 -15.69 7.19 2.06
CA HIS A 329 -15.01 6.19 1.23
C HIS A 329 -15.78 4.88 1.11
N GLY A 330 -16.64 4.51 2.05
CA GLY A 330 -17.54 3.36 1.90
C GLY A 330 -18.64 3.55 0.85
N PHE A 331 -18.83 4.77 0.36
CA PHE A 331 -19.89 5.15 -0.58
C PHE A 331 -19.38 5.98 -1.77
N ASP A 332 -18.07 6.06 -2.00
CA ASP A 332 -17.51 6.70 -3.19
C ASP A 332 -17.65 5.83 -4.45
N ASP A 333 -17.07 6.25 -5.58
CA ASP A 333 -17.17 5.56 -6.88
C ASP A 333 -16.69 4.10 -6.84
N GLN A 334 -15.83 3.75 -5.89
CA GLN A 334 -15.28 2.40 -5.72
C GLN A 334 -15.86 1.70 -4.51
N GLY A 335 -15.90 2.35 -3.35
CA GLY A 335 -16.45 1.79 -2.13
C GLY A 335 -17.93 1.41 -2.26
N SER A 336 -18.69 2.16 -3.06
CA SER A 336 -20.10 1.83 -3.38
C SER A 336 -20.28 0.49 -4.11
N ARG A 337 -19.21 -0.13 -4.63
CA ARG A 337 -19.25 -1.44 -5.29
C ARG A 337 -19.09 -2.61 -4.32
N PHE A 338 -18.80 -2.34 -3.05
CA PHE A 338 -18.66 -3.35 -2.01
C PHE A 338 -19.88 -3.36 -1.08
N ASP A 339 -20.38 -4.54 -0.75
CA ASP A 339 -21.52 -4.75 0.16
C ASP A 339 -21.14 -4.50 1.64
N GLU A 340 -22.06 -4.79 2.56
CA GLU A 340 -21.86 -4.64 4.00
C GLU A 340 -20.84 -5.62 4.61
N ARG A 341 -20.43 -6.64 3.85
CA ARG A 341 -19.48 -7.69 4.25
C ARG A 341 -18.10 -7.50 3.60
N GLY A 342 -17.99 -6.57 2.66
CA GLY A 342 -16.78 -6.29 1.90
C GLY A 342 -16.63 -7.14 0.63
N ASN A 343 -17.71 -7.74 0.13
CA ASN A 343 -17.71 -8.44 -1.16
C ASN A 343 -18.00 -7.45 -2.29
N LEU A 344 -17.34 -7.64 -3.44
CA LEU A 344 -17.65 -6.89 -4.66
C LEU A 344 -19.00 -7.37 -5.21
N GLU A 345 -20.06 -6.60 -4.98
CA GLU A 345 -21.44 -6.95 -5.33
C GLU A 345 -22.22 -5.69 -5.73
N ASN A 346 -22.99 -5.78 -6.83
CA ASN A 346 -23.90 -4.71 -7.18
C ASN A 346 -25.17 -4.76 -6.31
N TRP A 347 -25.24 -3.88 -5.31
CA TRP A 347 -26.41 -3.69 -4.44
C TRP A 347 -27.27 -2.47 -4.82
N TRP A 348 -26.96 -1.82 -5.95
CA TRP A 348 -27.71 -0.68 -6.49
C TRP A 348 -28.82 -1.14 -7.43
N THR A 349 -29.91 -0.37 -7.51
CA THR A 349 -30.78 -0.44 -8.68
C THR A 349 -30.13 0.28 -9.86
N ASP A 350 -30.46 -0.11 -11.09
CA ASP A 350 -29.91 0.55 -12.29
C ASP A 350 -30.18 2.06 -12.30
N GLN A 351 -31.38 2.47 -11.87
CA GLN A 351 -31.76 3.89 -11.80
C GLN A 351 -30.94 4.66 -10.78
N ASP A 352 -30.74 4.11 -9.57
CA ASP A 352 -29.94 4.79 -8.55
C ASP A 352 -28.45 4.81 -8.93
N ARG A 353 -27.97 3.77 -9.63
CA ARG A 353 -26.60 3.71 -10.14
C ARG A 353 -26.32 4.70 -11.27
N GLU A 354 -27.32 5.00 -12.10
CA GLU A 354 -27.19 6.03 -13.15
C GLU A 354 -27.20 7.46 -12.57
N ARG A 355 -27.89 7.67 -11.43
CA ARG A 355 -27.94 8.97 -10.74
C ARG A 355 -26.68 9.29 -9.95
N PHE A 356 -26.04 8.25 -9.42
CA PHE A 356 -24.78 8.31 -8.68
C PHE A 356 -23.61 8.57 -9.64
#